data_AF-X6NMC0-F1
#
_entry.id   AF-X6NMC0-F1
#
_cell.length_a   1.000
_cell.length_b   1.000
_cell.length_c   1.000
_cell.angle_alpha   90.00
_cell.angle_beta   90.00
_cell.angle_gamma   90.00
#
_symmetry.space_group_name_H-M   'P 1'
#
loop_
_entity.id
_entity.type
_entity.pdbx_description
1 polymer ?
#
loop_
_entity_poly.entity_id
_entity_poly.type
_entity_poly.pdbx_seq_one_letter_code
_entity_poly.pdbx_strand_id
1 'polypeptide(L)'
;VLEMEKKGVKEILLRDNEYNSIAVLEVNDIYKPDKHLEAHAVFGGDSEHPAVVYLHQYTKSMYIGGKLHGFQLPLHYDHKDLRKTPEEMRSIFANRGWHKVVGFQTRNPMHRAHFELTKKALQIDPEMNLLVHPGALHFSTYYYYYYYYLIGMTKPGDIDHHTRVKCYRSIMAKYPQGRVDLAVCPLAMRMGGPREAIWHCIIRKNYGLTHFILGRDHAGPAYNSKNVGFYGPYDARDAAVKHESELGIKCLAFEQMLYCPQDDTYYSQDQVPEGRSVLQLGGMEVRERLRTGQDIPEWFSFKEAVSILREQHPPRHKQGLTLLLTGLPASGKSTLANALRAKLMEIQNRRVTILNESNVRNIISTDLGFTAEHCNLHICRLGFISSLVANAGGIIIVSAIAPYNESREFCRQICSDVGGYVQVFMSTSLDTCQIRDTKGLYSVFRQGNVCNCF
;
A
#
# COMPACT_ATOMS: atom_id res chain seq x y z
N VAL A 1 27.11 -3.66 12.50
CA VAL A 1 26.82 -4.32 13.80
C VAL A 1 28.03 -5.03 14.38
N LEU A 2 28.57 -6.09 13.75
CA LEU A 2 29.78 -6.78 14.27
C LEU A 2 30.98 -5.85 14.47
N GLU A 3 31.16 -4.87 13.58
CA GLU A 3 32.21 -3.85 13.73
C GLU A 3 31.92 -2.86 14.87
N MET A 4 30.64 -2.57 15.14
CA MET A 4 30.21 -1.67 16.21
C MET A 4 30.46 -2.30 17.58
N GLU A 5 30.14 -3.59 17.70
CA GLU A 5 30.43 -4.40 18.88
C GLU A 5 31.94 -4.48 19.12
N LYS A 6 32.73 -4.80 18.08
CA LYS A 6 34.22 -4.79 18.17
C LYS A 6 34.80 -3.44 18.58
N LYS A 7 34.19 -2.34 18.12
CA LYS A 7 34.63 -0.97 18.44
C LYS A 7 34.09 -0.45 19.78
N GLY A 8 33.26 -1.21 20.49
CA GLY A 8 32.65 -0.76 21.74
C GLY A 8 31.78 0.49 21.55
N VAL A 9 31.05 0.58 20.45
CA VAL A 9 30.18 1.73 20.13
C VAL A 9 29.11 1.86 21.22
N LYS A 10 29.12 2.99 21.93
CA LYS A 10 28.16 3.30 23.01
C LYS A 10 26.96 4.10 22.52
N GLU A 11 27.11 4.83 21.42
CA GLU A 11 26.10 5.74 20.89
C GLU A 11 25.98 5.61 19.37
N ILE A 12 24.75 5.62 18.88
CA ILE A 12 24.45 5.56 17.45
C ILE A 12 23.55 6.73 17.09
N LEU A 13 23.98 7.55 16.14
CA LEU A 13 23.13 8.58 15.55
C LEU A 13 22.12 7.94 14.59
N LEU A 14 20.84 8.06 14.90
CA LEU A 14 19.74 7.66 14.03
C LEU A 14 19.39 8.79 13.07
N ARG A 15 19.40 8.49 11.78
CA ARG A 15 19.04 9.43 10.71
C ARG A 15 17.85 8.93 9.92
N ASP A 16 17.07 9.85 9.37
CA ASP A 16 16.07 9.51 8.36
C ASP A 16 16.72 9.26 6.98
N ASN A 17 15.87 8.99 5.98
CA ASN A 17 16.33 8.69 4.62
C ASN A 17 16.95 9.89 3.89
N GLU A 18 16.72 11.11 4.39
CA GLU A 18 17.32 12.36 3.89
C GLU A 18 18.59 12.73 4.69
N TYR A 19 19.05 11.83 5.55
CA TYR A 19 20.19 12.00 6.46
C TYR A 19 20.00 13.06 7.55
N ASN A 20 18.75 13.49 7.83
CA ASN A 20 18.48 14.36 8.96
C ASN A 20 18.68 13.58 10.27
N SER A 21 19.36 14.19 11.24
CA SER A 21 19.55 13.62 12.58
C SER A 21 18.22 13.60 13.34
N ILE A 22 17.78 12.43 13.81
CA ILE A 22 16.51 12.27 14.53
C ILE A 22 16.73 12.07 16.02
N ALA A 23 17.62 11.16 16.39
CA ALA A 23 17.90 10.80 17.77
C ALA A 23 19.29 10.18 17.91
N VAL A 24 19.81 10.13 19.13
CA VAL A 24 20.90 9.23 19.50
C VAL A 24 20.33 8.04 20.28
N LEU A 25 20.74 6.83 19.89
CA LEU A 25 20.51 5.60 20.62
C LEU A 25 21.73 5.30 21.48
N GLU A 26 21.55 5.35 22.81
CA GLU A 26 22.51 4.87 23.80
C GLU A 26 22.39 3.35 23.87
N VAL A 27 23.42 2.64 23.39
CA VAL A 27 23.39 1.20 23.17
C VAL A 27 23.53 0.46 24.49
N ASN A 28 22.53 -0.38 24.81
CA ASN A 28 22.53 -1.26 25.97
C ASN A 28 22.92 -2.69 25.59
N ASP A 29 22.30 -3.22 24.54
CA ASP A 29 22.52 -4.58 24.07
C ASP A 29 22.52 -4.69 22.54
N ILE A 30 23.22 -5.71 22.05
CA ILE A 30 23.23 -6.12 20.66
C ILE A 30 23.05 -7.63 20.67
N TYR A 31 21.93 -8.12 20.14
CA TYR A 31 21.62 -9.55 20.20
C TYR A 31 21.02 -10.07 18.90
N LYS A 32 21.18 -11.37 18.68
CA LYS A 32 20.57 -12.09 17.56
C LYS A 32 19.23 -12.67 18.04
N PRO A 33 18.08 -12.15 17.58
CA PRO A 33 16.79 -12.70 17.97
C PRO A 33 16.54 -14.06 17.29
N ASP A 34 15.75 -14.91 17.95
CA ASP A 34 15.10 -16.03 17.28
C ASP A 34 13.85 -15.54 16.54
N LYS A 35 14.02 -15.30 15.23
CA LYS A 35 12.94 -14.81 14.37
C LYS A 35 11.81 -15.81 14.17
N HIS A 36 12.09 -17.11 14.29
CA HIS A 36 11.02 -18.12 14.19
C HIS A 36 10.15 -18.09 15.43
N LEU A 37 10.77 -17.98 16.61
CA LEU A 37 10.03 -17.79 17.87
C LEU A 37 9.21 -16.49 17.84
N GLU A 38 9.80 -15.38 17.39
CA GLU A 38 9.09 -14.09 17.26
C GLU A 38 7.89 -14.20 16.31
N ALA A 39 8.07 -14.81 15.13
CA ALA A 39 7.01 -15.01 14.16
C ALA A 39 5.80 -15.77 14.75
N HIS A 40 6.05 -16.88 15.46
CA HIS A 40 5.01 -17.69 16.07
C HIS A 40 4.37 -17.00 17.27
N ALA A 41 5.17 -16.50 18.20
CA ALA A 41 4.68 -15.94 19.46
C ALA A 41 3.92 -14.62 19.26
N VAL A 42 4.31 -13.82 18.26
CA VAL A 42 3.76 -12.48 18.04
C VAL A 42 2.71 -12.44 16.94
N PHE A 43 2.90 -13.19 15.84
CA PHE A 43 2.07 -13.07 14.62
C PHE A 43 1.38 -14.38 14.21
N GLY A 44 1.44 -15.43 15.05
CA GLY A 44 0.80 -16.72 14.79
C GLY A 44 1.60 -17.69 13.91
N GLY A 45 2.72 -17.26 13.32
CA GLY A 45 3.70 -18.13 12.65
C GLY A 45 3.44 -18.47 11.19
N ASP A 46 2.30 -18.10 10.61
CA ASP A 46 2.03 -18.31 9.18
C ASP A 46 3.04 -17.51 8.32
N SER A 47 3.74 -18.20 7.41
CA SER A 47 4.77 -17.60 6.54
C SER A 47 4.24 -16.56 5.56
N GLU A 48 2.94 -16.55 5.29
CA GLU A 48 2.27 -15.55 4.43
C GLU A 48 1.82 -14.30 5.20
N HIS A 49 1.91 -14.31 6.54
CA HIS A 49 1.52 -13.16 7.35
C HIS A 49 2.43 -11.96 7.02
N PRO A 50 1.90 -10.74 6.74
CA PRO A 50 2.72 -9.61 6.29
C PRO A 50 3.89 -9.26 7.21
N ALA A 51 3.69 -9.26 8.54
CA ALA A 51 4.79 -9.06 9.48
C ALA A 51 5.81 -10.20 9.52
N VAL A 52 5.41 -11.46 9.25
CA VAL A 52 6.32 -12.60 9.21
C VAL A 52 7.17 -12.54 7.94
N VAL A 53 6.56 -12.25 6.80
CA VAL A 53 7.26 -11.93 5.54
C VAL A 53 8.27 -10.80 5.78
N TYR A 54 7.83 -9.72 6.42
CA TYR A 54 8.69 -8.58 6.72
C TYR A 54 9.89 -8.98 7.60
N LEU A 55 9.62 -9.73 8.68
CA LEU A 55 10.62 -10.19 9.65
C LEU A 55 11.71 -11.06 9.01
N HIS A 56 11.33 -11.96 8.10
CA HIS A 56 12.29 -12.86 7.46
C HIS A 56 13.01 -12.23 6.26
N GLN A 57 12.33 -11.39 5.47
CA GLN A 57 12.90 -10.87 4.22
C GLN A 57 13.64 -9.53 4.38
N TYR A 58 13.19 -8.66 5.30
CA TYR A 58 13.67 -7.27 5.36
C TYR A 58 14.39 -6.93 6.66
N THR A 59 13.84 -7.39 7.80
CA THR A 59 14.46 -7.16 9.10
C THR A 59 15.87 -7.76 9.11
N LYS A 60 16.87 -7.02 9.60
CA LYS A 60 18.26 -7.51 9.64
C LYS A 60 18.45 -8.60 10.70
N SER A 61 19.64 -9.18 10.78
CA SER A 61 19.93 -10.34 11.63
C SER A 61 20.14 -10.03 13.11
N MET A 62 20.33 -8.76 13.48
CA MET A 62 20.64 -8.32 14.84
C MET A 62 19.67 -7.22 15.27
N TYR A 63 19.27 -7.25 16.54
CA TYR A 63 18.59 -6.15 17.23
C TYR A 63 19.56 -5.38 18.09
N ILE A 64 19.29 -4.08 18.25
CA ILE A 64 20.08 -3.17 19.07
C ILE A 64 19.12 -2.50 20.04
N GLY A 65 19.16 -2.92 21.31
CA GLY A 65 18.39 -2.32 22.40
C GLY A 65 19.14 -1.15 23.03
N GLY A 66 18.40 -0.14 23.47
CA GLY A 66 19.01 1.06 24.02
C GLY A 66 18.01 2.15 24.35
N LYS A 67 18.47 3.15 25.10
CA LYS A 67 17.69 4.34 25.43
C LYS A 67 17.80 5.36 24.29
N LEU A 68 16.67 5.96 23.91
CA LEU A 68 16.64 6.99 22.88
C LEU A 68 16.66 8.39 23.49
N HIS A 69 17.51 9.25 22.93
CA HIS A 69 17.57 10.69 23.18
C HIS A 69 17.20 11.41 21.88
N GLY A 70 15.94 11.85 21.77
CA GLY A 70 15.41 12.48 20.56
C GLY A 70 15.79 13.95 20.44
N PHE A 71 16.15 14.39 19.23
CA PHE A 71 16.41 15.80 18.93
C PHE A 71 15.23 16.45 18.23
N GLN A 72 14.61 15.72 17.31
CA GLN A 72 13.47 16.18 16.53
C GLN A 72 12.61 15.00 16.07
N LEU A 73 11.35 15.29 15.72
CA LEU A 73 10.47 14.31 15.09
C LEU A 73 10.80 14.16 13.59
N PRO A 74 10.49 13.01 12.98
CA PRO A 74 10.58 12.85 11.54
C PRO A 74 9.80 13.95 10.80
N LEU A 75 10.40 14.49 9.75
CA LEU A 75 9.81 15.57 8.99
C LEU A 75 8.66 15.05 8.13
N HIS A 76 7.52 15.73 8.20
CA HIS A 76 6.36 15.45 7.36
C HIS A 76 5.92 16.72 6.65
N TYR A 77 5.79 16.65 5.32
CA TYR A 77 5.33 17.77 4.49
C TYR A 77 3.81 17.76 4.27
N ASP A 78 3.17 16.62 4.48
CA ASP A 78 1.75 16.40 4.25
C ASP A 78 0.92 16.48 5.53
N HIS A 79 -0.30 17.00 5.42
CA HIS A 79 -1.33 16.99 6.48
C HIS A 79 -0.81 17.42 7.86
N LYS A 80 0.08 18.42 7.92
CA LYS A 80 0.67 18.93 9.16
C LYS A 80 -0.39 19.37 10.18
N ASP A 81 -1.54 19.84 9.69
CA ASP A 81 -2.69 20.20 10.50
C ASP A 81 -3.31 19.01 11.25
N LEU A 82 -3.23 17.80 10.69
CA LEU A 82 -3.79 16.57 11.26
C LEU A 82 -2.77 15.74 12.06
N ARG A 83 -1.47 15.99 11.88
CA ARG A 83 -0.39 15.28 12.59
C ARG A 83 -0.21 15.90 13.96
N LYS A 84 -0.79 15.26 14.98
CA LYS A 84 -0.70 15.71 16.36
C LYS A 84 0.08 14.70 17.20
N THR A 85 0.92 15.21 18.09
CA THR A 85 1.53 14.44 19.16
C THR A 85 0.48 14.11 20.24
N PRO A 86 0.75 13.13 21.12
CA PRO A 86 -0.12 12.85 22.25
C PRO A 86 -0.37 14.07 23.15
N GLU A 87 0.65 14.91 23.37
CA GLU A 87 0.54 16.14 24.16
C GLU A 87 -0.36 17.17 23.50
N GLU A 88 -0.16 17.44 22.20
CA GLU A 88 -1.01 18.36 21.44
C GLU A 88 -2.47 17.89 21.41
N MET A 89 -2.71 16.58 21.22
CA MET A 89 -4.08 16.05 21.23
C MET A 89 -4.76 16.22 22.60
N ARG A 90 -4.05 15.95 23.70
CA ARG A 90 -4.58 16.16 25.05
C ARG A 90 -4.91 17.64 25.30
N SER A 91 -4.06 18.55 24.84
CA SER A 91 -4.31 19.99 24.92
C SER A 91 -5.52 20.40 24.09
N ILE A 92 -5.70 19.83 22.88
CA ILE A 92 -6.90 20.06 22.06
C ILE A 92 -8.16 19.59 22.80
N PHE A 93 -8.14 18.41 23.42
CA PHE A 93 -9.28 17.91 24.19
C PHE A 93 -9.58 18.80 25.39
N ALA A 94 -8.57 19.18 26.17
CA ALA A 94 -8.73 20.05 27.32
C ALA A 94 -9.33 21.42 26.92
N ASN A 95 -8.81 22.04 25.87
CA ASN A 95 -9.29 23.34 25.38
C ASN A 95 -10.74 23.29 24.86
N ARG A 96 -11.19 22.12 24.40
CA ARG A 96 -12.58 21.90 23.96
C ARG A 96 -13.51 21.40 25.06
N GLY A 97 -13.00 21.16 26.28
CA GLY A 97 -13.77 20.54 27.37
C GLY A 97 -14.15 19.08 27.08
N TRP A 98 -13.38 18.37 26.26
CA TRP A 98 -13.64 16.97 25.92
C TRP A 98 -13.07 16.04 26.99
N HIS A 99 -13.94 15.54 27.86
CA HIS A 99 -13.56 14.59 28.91
C HIS A 99 -13.74 13.13 28.51
N LYS A 100 -14.72 12.83 27.64
CA LYS A 100 -14.95 11.51 27.05
C LYS A 100 -14.67 11.56 25.56
N VAL A 101 -13.64 10.84 25.15
CA VAL A 101 -13.24 10.71 23.75
C VAL A 101 -13.11 9.23 23.38
N VAL A 102 -13.84 8.82 22.34
CA VAL A 102 -13.75 7.51 21.70
C VAL A 102 -12.86 7.59 20.46
N GLY A 103 -11.94 6.63 20.32
CA GLY A 103 -11.09 6.50 19.13
C GLY A 103 -11.63 5.51 18.12
N PHE A 104 -11.52 5.88 16.85
CA PHE A 104 -11.73 4.98 15.72
C PHE A 104 -10.43 4.79 14.93
N GLN A 105 -9.85 3.59 15.00
CA GLN A 105 -8.72 3.19 14.16
C GLN A 105 -9.23 2.77 12.78
N THR A 106 -8.56 3.22 11.72
CA THR A 106 -8.75 2.66 10.39
C THR A 106 -7.50 2.81 9.53
N ARG A 107 -7.32 1.88 8.59
CA ARG A 107 -6.37 1.99 7.48
C ARG A 107 -7.07 2.04 6.12
N ASN A 108 -8.39 1.95 6.11
CA ASN A 108 -9.23 1.91 4.91
C ASN A 108 -10.02 3.22 4.78
N PRO A 109 -10.49 3.59 3.58
CA PRO A 109 -11.52 4.60 3.43
C PRO A 109 -12.72 4.29 4.34
N MET A 110 -13.28 5.34 4.95
CA MET A 110 -14.54 5.20 5.69
C MET A 110 -15.70 5.12 4.70
N HIS A 111 -16.66 4.25 5.02
CA HIS A 111 -17.87 3.97 4.24
C HIS A 111 -19.05 4.09 5.21
N ARG A 112 -20.29 3.91 4.75
CA ARG A 112 -21.47 4.14 5.59
C ARG A 112 -21.51 3.24 6.82
N ALA A 113 -21.13 1.97 6.69
CA ALA A 113 -21.02 1.05 7.82
C ALA A 113 -20.06 1.58 8.91
N HIS A 114 -18.91 2.14 8.53
CA HIS A 114 -17.97 2.76 9.48
C HIS A 114 -18.54 4.03 10.11
N PHE A 115 -19.23 4.85 9.30
CA PHE A 115 -19.89 6.07 9.78
C PHE A 115 -20.97 5.74 10.82
N GLU A 116 -21.88 4.80 10.53
CA GLU A 116 -22.93 4.40 11.47
C GLU A 116 -22.37 3.75 12.74
N LEU A 117 -21.32 2.93 12.63
CA LEU A 117 -20.63 2.33 13.78
C LEU A 117 -20.07 3.40 14.72
N THR A 118 -19.35 4.39 14.18
CA THR A 118 -18.81 5.49 14.99
C THR A 118 -19.88 6.45 15.51
N LYS A 119 -20.99 6.62 14.78
CA LYS A 119 -22.16 7.38 15.24
C LYS A 119 -22.86 6.67 16.40
N LYS A 120 -23.02 5.35 16.36
CA LYS A 120 -23.49 4.56 17.50
C LYS A 120 -22.57 4.74 18.71
N ALA A 121 -21.25 4.74 18.52
CA ALA A 121 -20.30 5.01 19.61
C ALA A 121 -20.49 6.40 20.24
N LEU A 122 -20.74 7.43 19.42
CA LEU A 122 -21.08 8.78 19.91
C LEU A 122 -22.40 8.85 20.69
N GLN A 123 -23.35 7.94 20.40
CA GLN A 123 -24.67 7.90 21.03
C GLN A 123 -24.69 7.13 22.36
N ILE A 124 -23.64 6.38 22.69
CA ILE A 124 -23.54 5.63 23.95
C ILE A 124 -23.61 6.57 25.16
N ASP A 125 -23.03 7.77 25.04
CA ASP A 125 -23.00 8.76 26.11
C ASP A 125 -23.16 10.17 25.50
N PRO A 126 -24.10 11.00 25.99
CA PRO A 126 -24.31 12.36 25.50
C PRO A 126 -23.07 13.25 25.54
N GLU A 127 -22.06 12.97 26.36
CA GLU A 127 -20.79 13.71 26.43
C GLU A 127 -19.68 13.10 25.55
N MET A 128 -19.93 11.96 24.90
CA MET A 128 -18.92 11.27 24.08
C MET A 128 -18.55 12.06 22.83
N ASN A 129 -17.27 12.34 22.65
CA ASN A 129 -16.71 12.91 21.43
C ASN A 129 -15.90 11.85 20.67
N LEU A 130 -15.74 12.02 19.37
CA LEU A 130 -15.06 11.05 18.51
C LEU A 130 -13.76 11.62 17.97
N LEU A 131 -12.68 10.85 18.09
CA LEU A 131 -11.48 11.03 17.29
C LEU A 131 -11.42 9.94 16.22
N VAL A 132 -11.60 10.33 14.96
CA VAL A 132 -11.23 9.50 13.82
C VAL A 132 -9.71 9.55 13.72
N HIS A 133 -9.05 8.42 14.01
CA HIS A 133 -7.61 8.37 14.21
C HIS A 133 -6.95 7.34 13.29
N PRO A 134 -6.99 7.53 11.95
CA PRO A 134 -6.43 6.59 10.99
C PRO A 134 -4.93 6.39 11.14
N GLY A 135 -4.47 5.18 10.82
CA GLY A 135 -3.05 4.93 10.57
C GLY A 135 -2.63 5.58 9.25
N ALA A 136 -1.69 6.52 9.32
CA ALA A 136 -1.10 7.16 8.15
C ALA A 136 0.39 7.32 8.38
N LEU A 137 1.15 6.38 7.84
CA LEU A 137 2.57 6.54 7.78
C LEU A 137 3.00 6.84 6.33
N HIS A 138 3.64 7.99 6.19
CA HIS A 138 4.24 8.42 4.93
C HIS A 138 5.61 7.77 4.81
N PHE A 139 5.80 6.96 3.77
CA PHE A 139 7.12 6.70 3.23
C PHE A 139 7.24 7.54 1.95
N SER A 140 8.35 8.26 1.81
CA SER A 140 8.72 8.83 0.51
C SER A 140 9.08 7.66 -0.41
N THR A 141 8.09 7.13 -1.13
CA THR A 141 8.24 6.01 -2.07
C THR A 141 8.84 6.48 -3.41
N TYR A 142 9.67 7.53 -3.41
CA TYR A 142 10.24 8.04 -4.66
C TYR A 142 11.67 7.57 -4.94
N TYR A 143 12.33 6.87 -4.01
CA TYR A 143 13.67 6.35 -4.24
C TYR A 143 13.78 4.86 -3.89
N TYR A 144 14.19 4.07 -4.90
CA TYR A 144 14.46 2.63 -4.91
C TYR A 144 13.24 1.67 -4.99
N TYR A 145 12.66 1.65 -6.18
CA TYR A 145 11.65 0.71 -6.69
C TYR A 145 12.02 -0.80 -6.64
N TYR A 146 13.23 -1.18 -6.19
CA TYR A 146 13.68 -2.58 -6.18
C TYR A 146 13.73 -3.23 -4.78
N TYR A 147 13.61 -2.47 -3.69
CA TYR A 147 13.86 -3.01 -2.34
C TYR A 147 12.77 -2.73 -1.29
N TYR A 148 11.73 -1.95 -1.60
CA TYR A 148 10.84 -1.41 -0.56
C TYR A 148 9.34 -1.52 -0.87
N TYR A 149 8.95 -2.46 -1.74
CA TYR A 149 7.55 -2.70 -2.17
C TYR A 149 6.59 -3.16 -1.06
N LEU A 150 7.07 -3.35 0.18
CA LEU A 150 6.27 -3.78 1.33
C LEU A 150 6.24 -2.74 2.47
N ILE A 151 6.75 -1.52 2.25
CA ILE A 151 6.85 -0.49 3.31
C ILE A 151 5.97 0.73 2.99
N GLY A 152 4.67 0.49 2.85
CA GLY A 152 3.68 1.45 3.32
C GLY A 152 3.13 0.83 4.59
N MET A 153 3.33 1.43 5.76
CA MET A 153 3.08 0.75 7.05
C MET A 153 1.57 0.63 7.42
N THR A 154 0.76 0.25 6.45
CA THR A 154 -0.57 -0.41 6.50
C THR A 154 -0.50 -1.72 5.69
N LYS A 155 -1.60 -2.36 5.29
CA LYS A 155 -1.52 -3.64 4.54
C LYS A 155 -1.07 -3.37 3.08
N PRO A 156 -0.18 -4.19 2.49
CA PRO A 156 0.16 -4.09 1.07
C PRO A 156 -1.08 -4.14 0.17
N GLY A 157 -1.17 -3.21 -0.78
CA GLY A 157 -2.32 -3.04 -1.67
C GLY A 157 -3.49 -2.23 -1.07
N ASP A 158 -3.33 -1.64 0.12
CA ASP A 158 -4.26 -0.64 0.64
C ASP A 158 -4.21 0.65 -0.20
N ILE A 159 -5.32 1.39 -0.18
CA ILE A 159 -5.43 2.73 -0.77
C ILE A 159 -4.43 3.67 -0.09
N ASP A 160 -3.74 4.51 -0.87
CA ASP A 160 -2.75 5.44 -0.35
C ASP A 160 -3.34 6.40 0.71
N HIS A 161 -2.52 6.84 1.66
CA HIS A 161 -3.02 7.62 2.79
C HIS A 161 -3.52 9.01 2.40
N HIS A 162 -3.04 9.61 1.30
CA HIS A 162 -3.52 10.92 0.86
C HIS A 162 -4.98 10.80 0.38
N THR A 163 -5.27 9.79 -0.42
CA THR A 163 -6.64 9.48 -0.86
C THR A 163 -7.54 9.17 0.32
N ARG A 164 -7.07 8.36 1.28
CA ARG A 164 -7.82 8.05 2.50
C ARG A 164 -8.15 9.30 3.31
N VAL A 165 -7.18 10.20 3.53
CA VAL A 165 -7.40 11.45 4.26
C VAL A 165 -8.43 12.34 3.56
N LYS A 166 -8.41 12.43 2.22
CA LYS A 166 -9.45 13.12 1.45
C LYS A 166 -10.84 12.50 1.72
N CYS A 167 -10.96 11.17 1.69
CA CYS A 167 -12.21 10.48 2.03
C CYS A 167 -12.67 10.78 3.46
N TYR A 168 -11.77 10.74 4.45
CA TYR A 168 -12.11 11.05 5.84
C TYR A 168 -12.64 12.48 5.96
N ARG A 169 -11.94 13.47 5.40
CA ARG A 169 -12.37 14.88 5.38
C ARG A 169 -13.76 15.04 4.75
N SER A 170 -14.05 14.36 3.64
CA SER A 170 -15.38 14.44 3.01
C SER A 170 -16.52 13.90 3.89
N ILE A 171 -16.21 12.98 4.80
CA ILE A 171 -17.19 12.36 5.70
C ILE A 171 -17.34 13.17 7.00
N MET A 172 -16.32 13.93 7.41
CA MET A 172 -16.36 14.70 8.66
C MET A 172 -17.55 15.66 8.72
N ALA A 173 -17.91 16.28 7.58
CA ALA A 173 -19.06 17.19 7.47
C ALA A 173 -20.43 16.51 7.70
N LYS A 174 -20.50 15.17 7.71
CA LYS A 174 -21.73 14.41 7.96
C LYS A 174 -21.99 14.17 9.46
N TYR A 175 -21.02 14.43 10.33
CA TYR A 175 -21.19 14.32 11.78
C TYR A 175 -21.76 15.61 12.39
N PRO A 176 -22.35 15.54 13.60
CA PRO A 176 -22.70 16.74 14.36
C PRO A 176 -21.49 17.65 14.58
N GLN A 177 -21.69 18.96 14.37
CA GLN A 177 -20.61 19.94 14.52
C GLN A 177 -20.05 19.95 15.94
N GLY A 178 -18.73 20.10 16.07
CA GLY A 178 -18.05 20.23 17.36
C GLY A 178 -17.93 18.94 18.18
N ARG A 179 -18.35 17.79 17.65
CA ARG A 179 -18.31 16.47 18.35
C ARG A 179 -17.25 15.51 17.84
N VAL A 180 -16.65 15.81 16.70
CA VAL A 180 -15.77 14.91 15.97
C VAL A 180 -14.53 15.65 15.52
N ASP A 181 -13.37 15.02 15.69
CA ASP A 181 -12.10 15.49 15.15
C ASP A 181 -11.39 14.39 14.34
N LEU A 182 -10.46 14.83 13.50
CA LEU A 182 -9.63 13.99 12.66
C LEU A 182 -8.16 14.27 12.97
N ALA A 183 -7.42 13.26 13.40
CA ALA A 183 -5.97 13.31 13.52
C ALA A 183 -5.37 12.08 12.85
N VAL A 184 -4.18 12.19 12.29
CA VAL A 184 -3.49 11.04 11.71
C VAL A 184 -2.46 10.47 12.67
N CYS A 185 -2.45 9.15 12.83
CA CYS A 185 -1.47 8.45 13.65
C CYS A 185 -0.32 7.96 12.74
N PRO A 186 0.94 8.42 12.93
CA PRO A 186 2.10 7.91 12.19
C PRO A 186 2.52 6.52 12.70
N LEU A 187 1.55 5.61 12.82
CA LEU A 187 1.75 4.26 13.27
C LEU A 187 2.17 3.37 12.12
N ALA A 188 3.19 2.56 12.37
CA ALA A 188 3.54 1.47 11.50
C ALA A 188 2.81 0.19 11.91
N MET A 189 1.74 -0.16 11.21
CA MET A 189 0.95 -1.36 11.51
C MET A 189 1.73 -2.63 11.17
N ARG A 190 1.51 -3.71 11.94
CA ARG A 190 2.10 -5.04 11.71
C ARG A 190 1.07 -6.04 11.19
N MET A 191 -0.20 -5.65 11.19
CA MET A 191 -1.32 -6.55 10.96
C MET A 191 -1.37 -7.68 11.99
N GLY A 192 -0.92 -7.43 13.22
CA GLY A 192 -0.78 -8.42 14.29
C GLY A 192 -2.07 -8.72 15.07
N GLY A 193 -3.24 -8.49 14.46
CA GLY A 193 -4.55 -8.85 14.98
C GLY A 193 -4.71 -8.59 16.49
N PRO A 194 -4.88 -9.63 17.33
CA PRO A 194 -5.06 -9.48 18.78
C PRO A 194 -3.98 -8.70 19.52
N ARG A 195 -2.70 -8.96 19.25
CA ARG A 195 -1.61 -8.20 19.90
C ARG A 195 -1.62 -6.74 19.48
N GLU A 196 -1.93 -6.47 18.21
CA GLU A 196 -1.99 -5.11 17.69
C GLU A 196 -3.23 -4.35 18.16
N ALA A 197 -4.35 -5.02 18.45
CA ALA A 197 -5.51 -4.41 19.09
C ALA A 197 -5.19 -3.89 20.49
N ILE A 198 -4.50 -4.69 21.30
CA ILE A 198 -3.98 -4.28 22.61
C ILE A 198 -3.00 -3.11 22.47
N TRP A 199 -2.08 -3.18 21.50
CA TRP A 199 -1.13 -2.10 21.21
C TRP A 199 -1.86 -0.80 20.81
N HIS A 200 -2.91 -0.89 20.00
CA HIS A 200 -3.75 0.24 19.63
C HIS A 200 -4.44 0.87 20.84
N CYS A 201 -4.96 0.08 21.78
CA CYS A 201 -5.53 0.59 23.03
C CYS A 201 -4.49 1.43 23.81
N ILE A 202 -3.28 0.90 23.98
CA ILE A 202 -2.18 1.60 24.67
C ILE A 202 -1.83 2.91 23.97
N ILE A 203 -1.65 2.88 22.64
CA ILE A 203 -1.37 4.09 21.85
C ILE A 203 -2.49 5.11 22.07
N ARG A 204 -3.76 4.70 21.93
CA ARG A 204 -4.88 5.65 22.01
C ARG A 204 -5.05 6.22 23.42
N LYS A 205 -4.82 5.41 24.45
CA LYS A 205 -4.73 5.92 25.83
C LYS A 205 -3.66 6.98 25.96
N ASN A 206 -2.46 6.77 25.40
CA ASN A 206 -1.38 7.76 25.44
C ASN A 206 -1.78 9.07 24.77
N TYR A 207 -2.55 9.00 23.68
CA TYR A 207 -3.15 10.15 22.99
C TYR A 207 -4.31 10.84 23.75
N GLY A 208 -4.70 10.35 24.93
CA GLY A 208 -5.72 10.96 25.77
C GLY A 208 -7.14 10.43 25.55
N LEU A 209 -7.30 9.31 24.83
CA LEU A 209 -8.60 8.72 24.61
C LEU A 209 -9.04 7.91 25.82
N THR A 210 -10.34 7.96 26.10
CA THR A 210 -11.00 7.25 27.20
C THR A 210 -11.67 5.95 26.76
N HIS A 211 -12.06 5.89 25.49
CA HIS A 211 -12.74 4.76 24.89
C HIS A 211 -12.08 4.41 23.55
N PHE A 212 -12.15 3.15 23.14
CA PHE A 212 -11.62 2.72 21.85
C PHE A 212 -12.51 1.68 21.19
N ILE A 213 -12.83 1.91 19.92
CA ILE A 213 -13.69 1.02 19.15
C ILE A 213 -12.87 -0.17 18.64
N LEU A 214 -13.41 -1.37 18.89
CA LEU A 214 -12.88 -2.63 18.43
C LEU A 214 -13.99 -3.37 17.67
N GLY A 215 -13.75 -3.63 16.40
CA GLY A 215 -14.70 -4.30 15.51
C GLY A 215 -14.20 -5.65 15.00
N ARG A 216 -14.92 -6.19 14.02
CA ARG A 216 -14.56 -7.41 13.30
C ARG A 216 -13.20 -7.27 12.59
N ASP A 217 -12.35 -8.29 12.69
CA ASP A 217 -11.04 -8.43 12.03
C ASP A 217 -10.10 -7.24 12.29
N HIS A 218 -10.11 -6.72 13.53
CA HIS A 218 -9.34 -5.55 13.91
C HIS A 218 -7.84 -5.80 13.75
N ALA A 219 -7.18 -4.97 12.92
CA ALA A 219 -5.78 -5.13 12.55
C ALA A 219 -5.41 -6.50 11.97
N GLY A 220 -6.38 -7.25 11.43
CA GLY A 220 -6.12 -8.54 10.77
C GLY A 220 -5.68 -8.39 9.31
N PRO A 221 -4.79 -9.26 8.80
CA PRO A 221 -4.44 -9.35 7.39
C PRO A 221 -5.43 -10.16 6.56
N ALA A 222 -6.60 -10.51 7.11
CA ALA A 222 -7.63 -11.36 6.52
C ALA A 222 -7.19 -12.83 6.34
N TYR A 223 -7.04 -13.30 5.09
CA TYR A 223 -6.83 -14.71 4.76
C TYR A 223 -5.51 -14.94 4.03
N ASN A 224 -4.93 -16.13 4.20
CA ASN A 224 -3.80 -16.62 3.41
C ASN A 224 -4.25 -17.21 2.05
N SER A 225 -3.30 -17.68 1.25
CA SER A 225 -3.52 -18.26 -0.08
C SER A 225 -4.43 -19.49 -0.08
N LYS A 226 -4.55 -20.18 1.06
CA LYS A 226 -5.43 -21.34 1.27
C LYS A 226 -6.82 -20.94 1.77
N ASN A 227 -7.14 -19.65 1.77
CA ASN A 227 -8.39 -19.09 2.26
C ASN A 227 -8.66 -19.36 3.76
N VAL A 228 -7.59 -19.53 4.54
CA VAL A 228 -7.65 -19.65 6.00
C VAL A 228 -7.34 -18.29 6.62
N GLY A 229 -8.18 -17.84 7.55
CA GLY A 229 -7.98 -16.57 8.26
C GLY A 229 -6.74 -16.62 9.16
N PHE A 230 -5.93 -15.57 9.16
CA PHE A 230 -4.79 -15.47 10.09
C PHE A 230 -5.23 -15.38 11.55
N TYR A 231 -6.39 -14.77 11.77
CA TYR A 231 -7.06 -14.64 13.06
C TYR A 231 -8.57 -14.86 12.87
N GLY A 232 -9.27 -15.27 13.91
CA GLY A 232 -10.72 -15.29 13.93
C GLY A 232 -11.31 -13.87 13.86
N PRO A 233 -12.57 -13.74 13.43
CA PRO A 233 -13.20 -12.44 13.16
C PRO A 233 -13.31 -11.53 14.38
N TYR A 234 -13.27 -12.06 15.61
CA TYR A 234 -13.41 -11.27 16.83
C TYR A 234 -12.27 -11.47 17.83
N ASP A 235 -11.28 -12.32 17.53
CA ASP A 235 -10.15 -12.62 18.41
C ASP A 235 -9.46 -11.34 18.90
N ALA A 236 -9.33 -10.35 18.02
CA ALA A 236 -8.64 -9.11 18.35
C ALA A 236 -9.43 -8.19 19.29
N ARG A 237 -10.75 -8.15 19.10
CA ARG A 237 -11.67 -7.45 19.98
C ARG A 237 -11.68 -8.11 21.36
N ASP A 238 -11.85 -9.43 21.38
CA ASP A 238 -12.02 -10.19 22.61
C ASP A 238 -10.72 -10.20 23.45
N ALA A 239 -9.55 -10.26 22.80
CA ALA A 239 -8.26 -10.12 23.46
C ALA A 239 -8.09 -8.75 24.14
N ALA A 240 -8.45 -7.65 23.47
CA ALA A 240 -8.34 -6.33 24.06
C ALA A 240 -9.37 -6.11 25.20
N VAL A 241 -10.60 -6.61 25.04
CA VAL A 241 -11.62 -6.58 26.11
C VAL A 241 -11.17 -7.35 27.34
N LYS A 242 -10.54 -8.52 27.17
CA LYS A 242 -10.00 -9.34 28.27
C LYS A 242 -9.00 -8.57 29.13
N HIS A 243 -8.23 -7.65 28.54
CA HIS A 243 -7.22 -6.85 29.24
C HIS A 243 -7.67 -5.41 29.53
N GLU A 244 -8.95 -5.08 29.38
CA GLU A 244 -9.46 -3.70 29.51
C GLU A 244 -9.05 -3.03 30.84
N SER A 245 -9.14 -3.78 31.96
CA SER A 245 -8.79 -3.30 33.29
C SER A 245 -7.31 -2.89 33.41
N GLU A 246 -6.41 -3.70 32.88
CA GLU A 246 -4.97 -3.42 32.85
C GLU A 246 -4.63 -2.29 31.88
N LEU A 247 -5.34 -2.22 30.75
CA LEU A 247 -5.11 -1.22 29.72
C LEU A 247 -5.52 0.18 30.21
N GLY A 248 -6.54 0.31 31.05
CA GLY A 248 -7.03 1.60 31.55
C GLY A 248 -7.62 2.49 30.44
N ILE A 249 -8.29 1.86 29.47
CA ILE A 249 -9.10 2.50 28.42
C ILE A 249 -10.29 1.59 28.14
N LYS A 250 -11.51 2.15 28.04
CA LYS A 250 -12.73 1.37 27.86
C LYS A 250 -12.80 0.81 26.43
N CYS A 251 -12.96 -0.49 26.30
CA CYS A 251 -13.06 -1.17 25.01
C CYS A 251 -14.53 -1.22 24.57
N LEU A 252 -14.85 -0.53 23.48
CA LEU A 252 -16.17 -0.58 22.87
C LEU A 252 -16.19 -1.65 21.78
N ALA A 253 -16.63 -2.84 22.18
CA ALA A 253 -16.80 -4.00 21.30
C ALA A 253 -18.03 -3.80 20.41
N PHE A 254 -17.82 -3.78 19.08
CA PHE A 254 -18.90 -3.72 18.09
C PHE A 254 -18.91 -4.98 17.24
N GLU A 255 -20.11 -5.49 16.96
CA GLU A 255 -20.34 -6.44 15.88
C GLU A 255 -20.29 -5.71 14.53
N GLN A 256 -20.21 -6.48 13.44
CA GLN A 256 -20.21 -5.91 12.11
C GLN A 256 -21.53 -5.17 11.81
N MET A 257 -21.44 -3.96 11.24
CA MET A 257 -22.62 -3.22 10.78
C MET A 257 -23.06 -3.68 9.39
N LEU A 258 -24.35 -3.98 9.24
CA LEU A 258 -24.98 -4.55 8.05
C LEU A 258 -26.11 -3.64 7.57
N TYR A 259 -26.23 -3.46 6.25
CA TYR A 259 -27.30 -2.64 5.67
C TYR A 259 -28.55 -3.48 5.42
N CYS A 260 -29.72 -3.04 5.88
CA CYS A 260 -31.01 -3.65 5.59
C CYS A 260 -31.78 -2.79 4.57
N PRO A 261 -31.96 -3.26 3.32
CA PRO A 261 -32.64 -2.49 2.28
C PRO A 261 -34.10 -2.16 2.58
N GLN A 262 -34.80 -3.06 3.29
CA GLN A 262 -36.21 -2.90 3.60
C GLN A 262 -36.48 -1.76 4.58
N ASP A 263 -35.51 -1.49 5.47
CA ASP A 263 -35.61 -0.45 6.50
C ASP A 263 -34.75 0.79 6.17
N ASP A 264 -33.98 0.74 5.08
CA ASP A 264 -32.98 1.75 4.68
C ASP A 264 -32.08 2.18 5.86
N THR A 265 -31.58 1.20 6.61
CA THR A 265 -30.80 1.45 7.83
C THR A 265 -29.73 0.40 8.08
N TYR A 266 -28.88 0.64 9.07
CA TYR A 266 -27.79 -0.25 9.45
C TYR A 266 -28.01 -0.85 10.82
N TYR A 267 -27.99 -2.18 10.88
CA TYR A 267 -28.06 -2.93 12.10
C TYR A 267 -26.68 -3.46 12.48
N SER A 268 -26.47 -3.62 13.78
CA SER A 268 -25.40 -4.48 14.27
C SER A 268 -25.78 -5.92 13.89
N GLN A 269 -24.83 -6.78 13.53
CA GLN A 269 -25.12 -8.14 13.03
C GLN A 269 -25.99 -8.96 14.00
N ASP A 270 -25.79 -8.77 15.30
CA ASP A 270 -26.54 -9.38 16.41
C ASP A 270 -27.93 -8.74 16.66
N GLN A 271 -28.24 -7.63 16.00
CA GLN A 271 -29.44 -6.83 16.20
C GLN A 271 -30.31 -6.73 14.94
N VAL A 272 -30.05 -7.56 13.93
CA VAL A 272 -30.88 -7.62 12.72
C VAL A 272 -32.24 -8.21 13.09
N PRO A 273 -33.38 -7.51 12.85
CA PRO A 273 -34.69 -8.05 13.17
C PRO A 273 -35.01 -9.33 12.38
N GLU A 274 -35.77 -10.23 12.99
CA GLU A 274 -36.17 -11.49 12.35
C GLU A 274 -36.93 -11.22 11.03
N GLY A 275 -36.66 -12.04 10.01
CA GLY A 275 -37.26 -11.89 8.68
C GLY A 275 -36.66 -10.78 7.81
N ARG A 276 -35.67 -10.02 8.29
CA ARG A 276 -34.95 -9.01 7.48
C ARG A 276 -33.78 -9.60 6.72
N SER A 277 -33.57 -9.12 5.49
CA SER A 277 -32.37 -9.41 4.72
C SER A 277 -31.37 -8.26 4.83
N VAL A 278 -30.09 -8.61 4.68
CA VAL A 278 -28.99 -7.67 4.80
C VAL A 278 -28.07 -7.76 3.59
N LEU A 279 -27.49 -6.62 3.21
CA LEU A 279 -26.51 -6.50 2.15
C LEU A 279 -25.15 -6.11 2.71
N GLN A 280 -24.12 -6.58 2.02
CA GLN A 280 -22.73 -6.24 2.27
C GLN A 280 -21.99 -6.15 0.93
N LEU A 281 -20.96 -5.33 0.86
CA LEU A 281 -19.98 -5.38 -0.24
C LEU A 281 -18.60 -5.67 0.34
N GLY A 282 -18.00 -6.75 -0.14
CA GLY A 282 -16.63 -7.12 0.22
C GLY A 282 -15.62 -6.20 -0.46
N GLY A 283 -14.45 -6.04 0.16
CA GLY A 283 -13.38 -5.20 -0.42
C GLY A 283 -12.87 -5.67 -1.79
N MET A 284 -12.99 -6.96 -2.13
CA MET A 284 -12.70 -7.46 -3.48
C MET A 284 -13.71 -6.94 -4.51
N GLU A 285 -15.00 -6.97 -4.18
CA GLU A 285 -16.05 -6.47 -5.06
C GLU A 285 -15.97 -4.95 -5.25
N VAL A 286 -15.68 -4.19 -4.19
CA VAL A 286 -15.47 -2.74 -4.28
C VAL A 286 -14.30 -2.40 -5.21
N ARG A 287 -13.18 -3.12 -5.08
CA ARG A 287 -12.02 -2.95 -5.98
C ARG A 287 -12.37 -3.29 -7.43
N GLU A 288 -13.17 -4.33 -7.66
CA GLU A 288 -13.65 -4.67 -8.99
C GLU A 288 -14.56 -3.59 -9.58
N ARG A 289 -15.48 -3.04 -8.79
CA ARG A 289 -16.37 -1.94 -9.21
C ARG A 289 -15.59 -0.64 -9.50
N LEU A 290 -14.56 -0.33 -8.71
CA LEU A 290 -13.63 0.78 -9.01
C LEU A 290 -12.90 0.52 -10.34
N ARG A 291 -12.34 -0.68 -10.52
CA ARG A 291 -11.56 -1.07 -11.69
C ARG A 291 -12.37 -1.09 -13.00
N THR A 292 -13.62 -1.56 -12.94
CA THR A 292 -14.51 -1.66 -14.11
C THR A 292 -15.27 -0.38 -14.38
N GLY A 293 -15.42 0.49 -13.38
CA GLY A 293 -16.29 1.65 -13.47
C GLY A 293 -17.76 1.33 -13.17
N GLN A 294 -18.08 0.10 -12.75
CA GLN A 294 -19.41 -0.24 -12.26
C GLN A 294 -19.77 0.61 -11.05
N ASP A 295 -21.07 0.87 -10.87
CA ASP A 295 -21.57 1.71 -9.79
C ASP A 295 -21.22 1.15 -8.40
N ILE A 296 -20.94 2.04 -7.46
CA ILE A 296 -20.77 1.70 -6.04
C ILE A 296 -22.00 2.27 -5.33
N PRO A 297 -22.90 1.40 -4.82
CA PRO A 297 -24.19 1.84 -4.30
C PRO A 297 -24.05 2.88 -3.19
N GLU A 298 -24.98 3.82 -3.15
CA GLU A 298 -24.98 4.87 -2.13
C GLU A 298 -25.17 4.32 -0.72
N TRP A 299 -25.89 3.20 -0.55
CA TRP A 299 -25.97 2.50 0.74
C TRP A 299 -24.64 1.87 1.16
N PHE A 300 -23.66 1.73 0.29
CA PHE A 300 -22.34 1.27 0.72
C PHE A 300 -21.47 2.45 1.18
N SER A 301 -21.36 3.48 0.35
CA SER A 301 -20.46 4.61 0.60
C SER A 301 -21.06 5.94 0.14
N PHE A 302 -20.65 7.02 0.78
CA PHE A 302 -21.01 8.38 0.38
C PHE A 302 -20.47 8.70 -1.03
N LYS A 303 -21.27 9.41 -1.83
CA LYS A 303 -20.94 9.81 -3.20
C LYS A 303 -19.60 10.55 -3.27
N GLU A 304 -19.35 11.45 -2.33
CA GLU A 304 -18.14 12.27 -2.24
C GLU A 304 -16.90 11.38 -2.01
N ALA A 305 -16.99 10.42 -1.10
CA ALA A 305 -15.93 9.46 -0.86
C ALA A 305 -15.68 8.55 -2.09
N VAL A 306 -16.73 8.10 -2.77
CA VAL A 306 -16.62 7.31 -4.00
C VAL A 306 -15.97 8.12 -5.13
N SER A 307 -16.32 9.40 -5.29
CA SER A 307 -15.71 10.28 -6.29
C SER A 307 -14.21 10.39 -6.09
N ILE A 308 -13.79 10.67 -4.85
CA ILE A 308 -12.36 10.74 -4.48
C ILE A 308 -11.64 9.43 -4.80
N LEU A 309 -12.24 8.28 -4.48
CA LEU A 309 -11.67 6.97 -4.80
C LEU A 309 -11.55 6.74 -6.31
N ARG A 310 -12.54 7.16 -7.12
CA ARG A 310 -12.51 7.01 -8.59
C ARG A 310 -11.52 7.94 -9.28
N GLU A 311 -11.26 9.11 -8.71
CA GLU A 311 -10.24 10.02 -9.23
C GLU A 311 -8.84 9.42 -9.12
N GLN A 312 -8.57 8.70 -8.03
CA GLN A 312 -7.25 8.12 -7.73
C GLN A 312 -7.11 6.68 -8.26
N HIS A 313 -8.22 5.96 -8.37
CA HIS A 313 -8.32 4.64 -8.98
C HIS A 313 -9.28 4.68 -10.16
N PRO A 314 -8.88 5.29 -11.29
CA PRO A 314 -9.74 5.40 -12.46
C PRO A 314 -10.05 4.01 -13.03
N PRO A 315 -11.18 3.86 -13.74
CA PRO A 315 -11.53 2.60 -14.40
C PRO A 315 -10.51 2.25 -15.49
N ARG A 316 -10.38 0.96 -15.83
CA ARG A 316 -9.35 0.44 -16.78
C ARG A 316 -9.24 1.22 -18.10
N HIS A 317 -10.35 1.68 -18.65
CA HIS A 317 -10.34 2.44 -19.92
C HIS A 317 -9.71 3.84 -19.80
N LYS A 318 -9.52 4.35 -18.58
CA LYS A 318 -8.86 5.62 -18.24
C LYS A 318 -7.47 5.45 -17.60
N GLN A 319 -7.08 4.23 -17.24
CA GLN A 319 -5.75 3.93 -16.69
C GLN A 319 -4.67 4.03 -17.76
N GLY A 320 -3.40 4.19 -17.36
CA GLY A 320 -2.28 4.01 -18.28
C GLY A 320 -2.10 2.54 -18.68
N LEU A 321 -1.36 2.31 -19.75
CA LEU A 321 -1.14 0.99 -20.33
C LEU A 321 0.28 0.85 -20.86
N THR A 322 0.97 -0.21 -20.44
CA THR A 322 2.26 -0.62 -21.01
C THR A 322 2.07 -1.83 -21.91
N LEU A 323 2.56 -1.73 -23.15
CA LEU A 323 2.58 -2.80 -24.14
C LEU A 323 4.03 -3.18 -24.43
N LEU A 324 4.50 -4.33 -23.96
CA LEU A 324 5.84 -4.85 -24.28
C LEU A 324 5.77 -5.79 -25.48
N LEU A 325 6.26 -5.35 -26.64
CA LEU A 325 6.46 -6.18 -27.82
C LEU A 325 7.86 -6.81 -27.74
N THR A 326 7.93 -8.12 -27.51
CA THR A 326 9.17 -8.89 -27.35
C THR A 326 9.32 -9.95 -28.45
N GLY A 327 10.55 -10.23 -28.88
CA GLY A 327 10.85 -11.25 -29.89
C GLY A 327 12.13 -10.93 -30.68
N LEU A 328 12.47 -11.80 -31.62
CA LEU A 328 13.73 -11.74 -32.40
C LEU A 328 13.91 -10.43 -33.18
N PRO A 329 15.15 -9.94 -33.43
CA PRO A 329 15.38 -8.86 -34.40
C PRO A 329 14.67 -9.12 -35.74
N ALA A 330 14.20 -8.06 -36.39
CA ALA A 330 13.43 -8.16 -37.63
C ALA A 330 12.10 -8.96 -37.55
N SER A 331 11.59 -9.28 -36.36
CA SER A 331 10.26 -9.90 -36.17
C SER A 331 9.06 -8.97 -36.44
N GLY A 332 9.29 -7.72 -36.85
CA GLY A 332 8.23 -6.75 -37.15
C GLY A 332 7.73 -5.93 -35.94
N LYS A 333 8.40 -6.01 -34.77
CA LYS A 333 8.06 -5.23 -33.56
C LYS A 333 7.79 -3.74 -33.84
N SER A 334 8.73 -3.07 -34.51
CA SER A 334 8.63 -1.63 -34.79
C SER A 334 7.50 -1.29 -35.76
N THR A 335 7.24 -2.17 -36.75
CA THR A 335 6.11 -2.02 -37.67
C THR A 335 4.77 -2.11 -36.93
N LEU A 336 4.62 -3.13 -36.09
CA LEU A 336 3.42 -3.31 -35.27
C LEU A 336 3.24 -2.15 -34.29
N ALA A 337 4.31 -1.70 -33.62
CA ALA A 337 4.27 -0.58 -32.69
C ALA A 337 3.75 0.71 -33.35
N ASN A 338 4.23 1.03 -34.55
CA ASN A 338 3.79 2.22 -35.28
C ASN A 338 2.34 2.11 -35.77
N ALA A 339 1.95 0.95 -36.31
CA ALA A 339 0.58 0.70 -36.74
C ALA A 339 -0.40 0.77 -35.56
N LEU A 340 -0.04 0.16 -34.43
CA LEU A 340 -0.83 0.17 -33.21
C LEU A 340 -0.92 1.59 -32.64
N ARG A 341 0.16 2.37 -32.63
CA ARG A 341 0.10 3.79 -32.24
C ARG A 341 -0.89 4.56 -33.10
N ALA A 342 -0.82 4.43 -34.44
CA ALA A 342 -1.74 5.13 -35.33
C ALA A 342 -3.19 4.78 -35.00
N LYS A 343 -3.52 3.49 -34.87
CA LYS A 343 -4.88 3.04 -34.51
C LYS A 343 -5.32 3.49 -33.13
N LEU A 344 -4.44 3.45 -32.12
CA LEU A 344 -4.75 3.95 -30.79
C LEU A 344 -4.99 5.47 -30.79
N MET A 345 -4.27 6.23 -31.60
CA MET A 345 -4.52 7.68 -31.72
C MET A 345 -5.85 7.99 -32.44
N GLU A 346 -6.34 7.09 -33.30
CA GLU A 346 -7.65 7.23 -33.96
C GLU A 346 -8.83 6.97 -33.01
N ILE A 347 -8.73 5.98 -32.12
CA ILE A 347 -9.88 5.48 -31.33
C ILE A 347 -9.97 6.04 -29.91
N GLN A 348 -8.93 6.72 -29.41
CA GLN A 348 -8.91 7.22 -28.03
C GLN A 348 -8.01 8.45 -27.85
N ASN A 349 -8.24 9.19 -26.76
CA ASN A 349 -7.66 10.52 -26.54
C ASN A 349 -6.43 10.57 -25.60
N ARG A 350 -5.94 9.43 -25.09
CA ARG A 350 -4.72 9.37 -24.27
C ARG A 350 -3.49 9.45 -25.16
N ARG A 351 -2.45 10.10 -24.63
CA ARG A 351 -1.14 10.18 -25.28
C ARG A 351 -0.53 8.78 -25.43
N VAL A 352 -0.07 8.47 -26.64
CA VAL A 352 0.60 7.22 -26.97
C VAL A 352 2.08 7.49 -27.25
N THR A 353 2.96 6.89 -26.43
CA THR A 353 4.42 6.99 -26.56
C THR A 353 4.97 5.67 -27.11
N ILE A 354 5.90 5.74 -28.07
CA ILE A 354 6.67 4.55 -28.49
C ILE A 354 8.07 4.66 -27.90
N LEU A 355 8.51 3.58 -27.27
CA LEU A 355 9.88 3.40 -26.82
C LEU A 355 10.49 2.25 -27.63
N ASN A 356 11.42 2.58 -28.52
CA ASN A 356 12.12 1.60 -29.35
C ASN A 356 13.55 1.43 -28.83
N GLU A 357 13.89 0.20 -28.43
CA GLU A 357 15.19 -0.17 -27.88
C GLU A 357 16.35 0.38 -28.72
N SER A 358 16.27 0.25 -30.06
CA SER A 358 17.37 0.69 -30.94
C SER A 358 17.59 2.21 -30.93
N ASN A 359 16.57 2.99 -30.59
CA ASN A 359 16.64 4.45 -30.61
C ASN A 359 17.04 5.00 -29.23
N VAL A 360 16.59 4.36 -28.15
CA VAL A 360 16.80 4.89 -26.80
C VAL A 360 18.09 4.37 -26.17
N ARG A 361 18.63 3.23 -26.61
CA ARG A 361 19.83 2.65 -25.99
C ARG A 361 21.02 3.62 -25.95
N ASN A 362 21.20 4.41 -27.01
CA ASN A 362 22.25 5.43 -27.09
C ASN A 362 21.97 6.69 -26.25
N ILE A 363 20.83 6.76 -25.56
CA ILE A 363 20.45 7.88 -24.69
C ILE A 363 20.49 7.45 -23.23
N ILE A 364 19.88 6.30 -22.91
CA ILE A 364 19.65 5.86 -21.52
C ILE A 364 20.55 4.69 -21.10
N SER A 365 21.40 4.18 -21.99
CA SER A 365 22.22 2.97 -21.74
C SER A 365 23.53 2.98 -22.53
N THR A 366 24.14 4.16 -22.63
CA THR A 366 25.46 4.36 -23.28
C THR A 366 26.60 3.67 -22.53
N ASP A 367 26.41 3.43 -21.24
CA ASP A 367 27.30 2.70 -20.33
C ASP A 367 27.18 1.16 -20.48
N LEU A 368 26.17 0.65 -21.18
CA LEU A 368 25.84 -0.78 -21.20
C LEU A 368 26.27 -1.46 -22.50
N GLY A 369 27.20 -2.42 -22.37
CA GLY A 369 27.52 -3.41 -23.40
C GLY A 369 26.40 -4.45 -23.62
N PHE A 370 26.73 -5.59 -24.24
CA PHE A 370 25.75 -6.63 -24.62
C PHE A 370 25.89 -7.92 -23.80
N THR A 371 26.32 -7.85 -22.55
CA THR A 371 26.30 -9.03 -21.66
C THR A 371 24.86 -9.33 -21.23
N ALA A 372 24.60 -10.55 -20.75
CA ALA A 372 23.28 -10.92 -20.24
C ALA A 372 22.79 -9.96 -19.14
N GLU A 373 23.68 -9.60 -18.22
CA GLU A 373 23.44 -8.63 -17.16
C GLU A 373 23.11 -7.24 -17.70
N HIS A 374 23.89 -6.73 -18.67
CA HIS A 374 23.63 -5.43 -19.28
C HIS A 374 22.32 -5.40 -20.07
N CYS A 375 22.00 -6.48 -20.79
CA CYS A 375 20.73 -6.62 -21.48
C CYS A 375 19.54 -6.64 -20.49
N ASN A 376 19.65 -7.38 -19.39
CA ASN A 376 18.66 -7.37 -18.32
C ASN A 376 18.46 -5.96 -17.75
N LEU A 377 19.55 -5.29 -17.37
CA LEU A 377 19.50 -3.95 -16.79
C LEU A 377 18.91 -2.92 -17.76
N HIS A 378 19.22 -3.03 -19.06
CA HIS A 378 18.63 -2.17 -20.08
C HIS A 378 17.11 -2.31 -20.10
N ILE A 379 16.59 -3.54 -20.14
CA ILE A 379 15.14 -3.79 -20.12
C ILE A 379 14.51 -3.31 -18.82
N CYS A 380 15.18 -3.45 -17.67
CA CYS A 380 14.71 -2.88 -16.41
C CYS A 380 14.61 -1.34 -16.48
N ARG A 381 15.57 -0.64 -17.10
CA ARG A 381 15.48 0.81 -17.35
C ARG A 381 14.27 1.16 -18.22
N LEU A 382 13.98 0.36 -19.26
CA LEU A 382 12.79 0.56 -20.10
C LEU A 382 11.50 0.37 -19.31
N GLY A 383 11.44 -0.67 -18.47
CA GLY A 383 10.32 -0.92 -17.57
C GLY A 383 10.06 0.28 -16.66
N PHE A 384 11.10 0.83 -16.03
CA PHE A 384 10.99 1.99 -15.14
C PHE A 384 10.43 3.22 -15.87
N ILE A 385 10.94 3.53 -17.07
CA ILE A 385 10.40 4.66 -17.86
C ILE A 385 8.94 4.38 -18.24
N SER A 386 8.60 3.14 -18.55
CA SER A 386 7.26 2.73 -18.93
C SER A 386 6.25 2.87 -17.78
N SER A 387 6.65 2.52 -16.55
CA SER A 387 5.80 2.71 -15.38
C SER A 387 5.52 4.19 -15.12
N LEU A 388 6.48 5.10 -15.33
CA LEU A 388 6.24 6.54 -15.19
C LEU A 388 5.19 7.06 -16.19
N VAL A 389 5.27 6.62 -17.45
CA VAL A 389 4.28 7.02 -18.49
C VAL A 389 2.89 6.43 -18.18
N ALA A 390 2.83 5.16 -17.77
CA ALA A 390 1.59 4.51 -17.39
C ALA A 390 0.96 5.16 -16.14
N ASN A 391 1.78 5.49 -15.13
CA ASN A 391 1.33 6.19 -13.92
C ASN A 391 0.72 7.57 -14.24
N ALA A 392 1.22 8.25 -15.27
CA ALA A 392 0.65 9.50 -15.77
C ALA A 392 -0.63 9.31 -16.62
N GLY A 393 -1.17 8.09 -16.73
CA GLY A 393 -2.36 7.76 -17.53
C GLY A 393 -2.09 7.60 -19.02
N GLY A 394 -0.83 7.59 -19.46
CA GLY A 394 -0.43 7.42 -20.85
C GLY A 394 -0.44 5.96 -21.32
N ILE A 395 -0.44 5.76 -22.63
CA ILE A 395 -0.15 4.46 -23.24
C ILE A 395 1.30 4.46 -23.71
N ILE A 396 2.08 3.45 -23.35
CA ILE A 396 3.44 3.27 -23.82
C ILE A 396 3.60 1.92 -24.54
N ILE A 397 4.16 1.96 -25.74
CA ILE A 397 4.49 0.78 -26.54
C ILE A 397 6.00 0.62 -26.55
N VAL A 398 6.49 -0.40 -25.85
CA VAL A 398 7.90 -0.77 -25.79
C VAL A 398 8.17 -1.83 -26.84
N SER A 399 9.11 -1.56 -27.74
CA SER A 399 9.61 -2.55 -28.71
C SER A 399 11.05 -2.88 -28.38
N ALA A 400 11.26 -4.08 -27.83
CA ALA A 400 12.56 -4.55 -27.37
C ALA A 400 12.72 -6.05 -27.64
N ILE A 401 13.95 -6.56 -27.61
CA ILE A 401 14.18 -8.01 -27.70
C ILE A 401 13.71 -8.67 -26.41
N ALA A 402 14.12 -8.13 -25.26
CA ALA A 402 13.78 -8.63 -23.92
C ALA A 402 13.90 -10.17 -23.79
N PRO A 403 15.09 -10.74 -24.04
CA PRO A 403 15.26 -12.19 -24.20
C PRO A 403 15.06 -12.96 -22.88
N TYR A 404 15.39 -12.36 -21.76
CA TYR A 404 15.36 -13.01 -20.45
C TYR A 404 14.02 -12.84 -19.73
N ASN A 405 13.57 -13.89 -19.05
CA ASN A 405 12.31 -13.86 -18.31
C ASN A 405 12.36 -12.93 -17.11
N GLU A 406 13.50 -12.88 -16.42
CA GLU A 406 13.74 -12.05 -15.24
C GLU A 406 13.38 -10.58 -15.49
N SER A 407 13.95 -9.97 -16.54
CA SER A 407 13.68 -8.57 -16.86
C SER A 407 12.23 -8.32 -17.31
N ARG A 408 11.60 -9.31 -17.97
CA ARG A 408 10.18 -9.21 -18.37
C ARG A 408 9.24 -9.27 -17.17
N GLU A 409 9.56 -10.11 -16.17
CA GLU A 409 8.81 -10.17 -14.92
C GLU A 409 8.93 -8.86 -14.15
N PHE A 410 10.15 -8.31 -14.08
CA PHE A 410 10.37 -6.99 -13.49
C PHE A 410 9.48 -5.92 -14.15
N CYS A 411 9.48 -5.82 -15.49
CA CYS A 411 8.61 -4.88 -16.20
C CYS A 411 7.12 -5.14 -15.89
N ARG A 412 6.69 -6.40 -15.87
CA ARG A 412 5.30 -6.77 -15.57
C ARG A 412 4.90 -6.26 -14.20
N GLN A 413 5.72 -6.51 -13.19
CA GLN A 413 5.44 -6.11 -11.81
C GLN A 413 5.27 -4.58 -11.71
N ILE A 414 6.32 -3.81 -12.02
CA ILE A 414 6.32 -2.36 -11.80
C ILE A 414 5.28 -1.61 -12.65
N CYS A 415 4.94 -2.12 -13.84
CA CYS A 415 3.93 -1.50 -14.70
C CYS A 415 2.50 -1.87 -14.29
N SER A 416 2.28 -3.09 -13.77
CA SER A 416 0.95 -3.55 -13.32
C SER A 416 0.49 -2.83 -12.06
N ASP A 417 1.43 -2.32 -11.25
CA ASP A 417 1.11 -1.60 -10.02
C ASP A 417 0.55 -0.20 -10.27
N VAL A 418 0.87 0.41 -11.42
CA VAL A 418 0.46 1.77 -11.77
C VAL A 418 -0.49 1.83 -12.97
N GLY A 419 -0.75 0.71 -13.64
CA GLY A 419 -1.62 0.65 -14.81
C GLY A 419 -1.77 -0.75 -15.39
N GLY A 420 -2.27 -0.84 -16.62
CA GLY A 420 -2.33 -2.10 -17.35
C GLY A 420 -0.97 -2.51 -17.90
N TYR A 421 -0.69 -3.81 -17.96
CA TYR A 421 0.47 -4.37 -18.64
C TYR A 421 0.04 -5.50 -19.58
N VAL A 422 0.54 -5.47 -20.82
CA VAL A 422 0.34 -6.53 -21.81
C VAL A 422 1.68 -6.83 -22.46
N GLN A 423 2.07 -8.10 -22.43
CA GLN A 423 3.23 -8.60 -23.14
C GLN A 423 2.77 -9.30 -24.42
N VAL A 424 3.30 -8.87 -25.56
CA VAL A 424 3.03 -9.44 -26.88
C VAL A 424 4.29 -10.13 -27.37
N PHE A 425 4.24 -11.45 -27.47
CA PHE A 425 5.32 -12.23 -28.04
C PHE A 425 5.19 -12.29 -29.57
N MET A 426 6.16 -11.68 -30.25
CA MET A 426 6.31 -11.72 -31.70
C MET A 426 6.96 -13.04 -32.10
N SER A 427 6.14 -14.09 -32.24
CA SER A 427 6.54 -15.48 -32.56
C SER A 427 6.99 -15.71 -34.01
N THR A 428 7.49 -14.67 -34.69
CA THR A 428 8.02 -14.81 -36.06
C THR A 428 9.23 -15.73 -36.06
N SER A 429 9.29 -16.68 -37.00
CA SER A 429 10.38 -17.66 -37.07
C SER A 429 11.73 -17.00 -37.34
N LEU A 430 12.81 -17.63 -36.84
CA LEU A 430 14.17 -17.18 -37.06
C LEU A 430 14.48 -17.04 -38.56
N ASP A 431 14.08 -18.02 -39.38
CA ASP A 431 14.31 -18.00 -40.83
C ASP A 431 13.67 -16.76 -41.48
N THR A 432 12.42 -16.47 -41.11
CA THR A 432 11.71 -15.28 -41.60
C THR A 432 12.41 -13.99 -41.16
N CYS A 433 12.86 -13.94 -39.91
CA CYS A 433 13.59 -12.80 -39.36
C CYS A 433 14.93 -12.58 -40.08
N GLN A 434 15.66 -13.64 -40.41
CA GLN A 434 16.92 -13.57 -41.15
C GLN A 434 16.71 -13.05 -42.57
N ILE A 435 15.66 -13.52 -43.27
CA ILE A 435 15.30 -13.03 -44.61
C ILE A 435 14.98 -11.52 -44.59
N ARG A 436 14.36 -11.04 -43.49
CA ARG A 436 13.92 -9.65 -43.33
C ARG A 436 14.98 -8.74 -42.70
N ASP A 437 16.22 -9.21 -42.50
CA ASP A 437 17.24 -8.47 -41.76
C ASP A 437 17.81 -7.29 -42.54
N THR A 438 17.12 -6.16 -42.45
CA THR A 438 17.54 -4.91 -43.10
C THR A 438 18.76 -4.27 -42.46
N LYS A 439 19.19 -4.74 -41.28
CA LYS A 439 20.32 -4.15 -40.52
C LYS A 439 21.57 -5.03 -40.55
N GLY A 440 21.52 -6.19 -41.20
CA GLY A 440 22.63 -7.15 -41.25
C GLY A 440 23.06 -7.63 -39.85
N LEU A 441 22.17 -7.59 -38.87
CA LEU A 441 22.49 -7.99 -37.50
C LEU A 441 22.86 -9.49 -37.45
N TYR A 442 22.11 -10.35 -38.13
CA TYR A 442 22.34 -11.80 -38.08
C TYR A 442 23.65 -12.22 -38.76
N SER A 443 24.10 -11.51 -39.79
CA SER A 443 25.40 -11.78 -40.41
C SER A 443 26.55 -11.36 -39.50
N VAL A 444 26.42 -10.22 -38.80
CA VAL A 444 27.38 -9.75 -37.80
C VAL A 444 27.46 -10.71 -36.61
N PHE A 445 26.33 -11.29 -36.15
CA PHE A 445 26.33 -12.33 -35.11
C PHE A 445 27.08 -13.59 -35.53
N ARG A 446 26.85 -14.07 -36.76
CA ARG A 446 27.54 -15.27 -37.29
C ARG A 446 29.05 -15.11 -37.38
N GLN A 447 29.55 -13.88 -37.45
CA GLN A 447 30.98 -13.56 -37.49
C GLN A 447 31.62 -13.48 -36.08
N GLY A 448 30.85 -13.68 -35.00
CA GLY A 448 31.36 -13.66 -33.62
C GLY A 448 31.63 -12.26 -33.04
N ASN A 449 31.21 -11.20 -33.74
CA ASN A 449 31.55 -9.81 -33.40
C ASN A 449 30.58 -9.14 -32.40
N VAL A 450 29.54 -9.84 -31.93
CA VAL A 450 28.56 -9.32 -30.95
C VAL A 450 28.12 -10.46 -30.02
N CYS A 451 27.93 -10.15 -28.73
CA CYS A 451 27.66 -11.09 -27.64
C CYS A 451 26.30 -11.85 -27.80
N ASN A 452 26.24 -13.09 -27.27
CA ASN A 452 25.17 -14.11 -27.36
C ASN A 452 23.79 -13.75 -26.73
N CYS A 453 23.38 -12.48 -26.75
CA CYS A 453 22.11 -12.04 -26.16
C CYS A 453 20.92 -12.03 -27.14
N PHE A 454 21.05 -12.69 -28.29
CA PHE A 454 20.11 -12.64 -29.41
C PHE A 454 19.47 -13.98 -29.75
#